data_AF-A0AAV6TQM7-F1
#
_entry.id   AF-A0AAV6TQM7-F1
#
_cell.length_a   1.000
_cell.length_b   1.000
_cell.length_c   1.000
_cell.angle_alpha   90.00
_cell.angle_beta   90.00
_cell.angle_gamma   90.00
#
_symmetry.space_group_name_H-M   'P 1'
#
loop_
_entity.id
_entity.type
_entity.pdbx_description
1 polymer ?
#
loop_
_entity_poly.entity_id
_entity_poly.type
_entity_poly.pdbx_seq_one_letter_code
_entity_poly.pdbx_strand_id
1 'polypeptide(L)'
;MKSIARSLLWWPNLDLDIDDRVRTCNECIQNAHMPPKHLQPWPTAARVWSRIHIDYAGPVDGHMILVVQDAHSKWIEAVAVRNATTAVTIEKLYEIFARFGFPGVLLAITVRYSDRQN
;
A
#
# COMPACT_ATOMS: atom_id res chain seq x y z
N MET A 1 31.41 6.94 -3.70
CA MET A 1 32.10 7.60 -4.83
C MET A 1 33.08 8.69 -4.37
N LYS A 2 32.62 9.69 -3.59
CA LYS A 2 33.47 10.80 -3.11
C LYS A 2 34.76 10.38 -2.39
N SER A 3 34.68 9.41 -1.46
CA SER A 3 35.86 8.92 -0.73
C SER A 3 36.95 8.37 -1.66
N ILE A 4 36.57 7.53 -2.63
CA ILE A 4 37.50 6.94 -3.61
C ILE A 4 38.08 8.04 -4.51
N ALA A 5 37.25 8.96 -5.00
CA ALA A 5 37.70 10.05 -5.85
C ALA A 5 38.76 10.93 -5.15
N ARG A 6 38.54 11.29 -3.88
CA ARG A 6 39.50 12.07 -3.08
C ARG A 6 40.81 11.33 -2.79
N SER A 7 40.82 10.00 -2.84
CA SER A 7 42.05 9.21 -2.64
C SER A 7 42.95 9.15 -3.89
N LEU A 8 42.42 9.50 -5.06
CA LEU A 8 43.11 9.34 -6.34
C LEU A 8 43.30 10.65 -7.10
N LEU A 9 42.45 11.64 -6.87
CA LEU A 9 42.31 12.83 -7.70
C LEU A 9 42.15 14.09 -6.84
N TRP A 10 42.56 15.24 -7.39
CA TRP A 10 42.34 16.54 -6.75
C TRP A 10 42.15 17.67 -7.78
N TRP A 11 41.11 18.47 -7.60
CA TRP A 11 40.90 19.78 -8.23
C TRP A 11 39.86 20.59 -7.45
N PRO A 12 39.79 21.93 -7.63
CA PRO A 12 38.74 22.75 -7.02
C PRO A 12 37.35 22.28 -7.45
N ASN A 13 36.43 22.10 -6.50
CA ASN A 13 35.04 21.64 -6.75
C ASN A 13 34.86 20.17 -7.15
N LEU A 14 35.86 19.30 -6.97
CA LEU A 14 35.76 17.84 -7.21
C LEU A 14 34.44 17.23 -6.70
N ASP A 15 34.03 17.57 -5.47
CA ASP A 15 32.80 17.03 -4.89
C ASP A 15 31.52 17.52 -5.58
N LEU A 16 31.50 18.77 -6.05
CA LEU A 16 30.37 19.35 -6.77
C LEU A 16 30.22 18.72 -8.14
N ASP A 17 31.33 18.49 -8.85
CA ASP A 17 31.30 17.85 -10.17
C ASP A 17 30.82 16.40 -10.07
N ILE A 18 31.23 15.68 -9.01
CA ILE A 18 30.72 14.33 -8.73
C ILE A 18 29.22 14.37 -8.46
N ASP A 19 28.75 15.31 -7.65
CA ASP A 19 27.31 15.45 -7.34
C ASP A 19 26.49 15.78 -8.58
N ASP A 20 26.97 16.70 -9.44
CA ASP A 20 26.28 17.07 -10.68
C ASP A 20 26.22 15.89 -11.66
N ARG A 21 27.31 15.13 -11.77
CA ARG A 21 27.36 13.93 -12.61
C ARG A 21 26.39 12.85 -12.12
N VAL A 22 26.34 12.59 -10.81
CA VAL A 22 25.41 11.59 -10.24
C VAL A 22 23.96 12.07 -10.39
N ARG A 23 23.70 13.37 -10.22
CA ARG A 23 22.36 13.96 -10.35
C ARG A 23 21.80 13.91 -11.77
N THR A 24 22.66 13.98 -12.78
CA THR A 24 22.26 13.94 -14.20
C THR A 24 22.34 12.55 -14.83
N CYS A 25 22.87 11.55 -14.11
CA CYS A 25 23.00 10.19 -14.62
C CYS A 25 21.69 9.40 -14.46
N ASN A 26 21.04 9.07 -15.58
CA ASN A 26 19.79 8.32 -15.60
C ASN A 26 19.88 6.97 -14.87
N GLU A 27 20.96 6.21 -15.07
CA GLU A 27 21.15 4.92 -14.40
C GLU A 27 21.29 5.08 -12.89
N CYS A 28 22.00 6.12 -12.43
CA CYS A 28 22.12 6.42 -11.00
C CYS A 28 20.79 6.83 -10.39
N ILE A 29 19.98 7.62 -11.10
CA ILE A 29 18.64 8.04 -10.63
C ILE A 29 17.70 6.83 -10.52
N GLN A 30 17.68 5.96 -11.53
CA GLN A 30 16.80 4.78 -11.55
C GLN A 30 17.12 3.79 -10.43
N ASN A 31 18.41 3.69 -10.06
CA ASN A 31 18.89 2.79 -9.00
C ASN A 31 19.11 3.51 -7.66
N ALA A 32 18.75 4.79 -7.55
CA ALA A 32 18.92 5.54 -6.32
C ALA A 32 18.05 4.94 -5.21
N HIS A 33 18.59 4.88 -4.00
CA HIS A 33 17.79 4.54 -2.83
C HIS A 33 16.65 5.55 -2.68
N MET A 34 15.42 5.05 -2.56
CA MET A 34 14.29 5.90 -2.23
C MET A 34 14.54 6.59 -0.88
N PRO A 35 14.32 7.91 -0.77
CA PRO A 35 14.43 8.59 0.50
C PRO A 35 13.41 8.01 1.50
N PRO A 36 13.68 8.13 2.81
CA PRO A 36 12.72 7.74 3.83
C PRO A 36 11.38 8.44 3.57
N LYS A 37 10.32 7.67 3.39
CA LYS A 37 8.98 8.23 3.22
C LYS A 37 8.43 8.63 4.59
N HIS A 38 8.02 9.89 4.74
CA HIS A 38 7.20 10.28 5.87
C HIS A 38 5.79 9.72 5.66
N LEU A 39 5.45 8.68 6.44
CA LEU A 39 4.12 8.10 6.40
C LEU A 39 3.13 9.08 7.02
N GLN A 40 2.14 9.51 6.24
CA GLN A 40 1.00 10.24 6.77
C GLN A 40 -0.05 9.23 7.26
N PRO A 41 -0.35 9.18 8.57
CA PRO A 41 -1.37 8.29 9.07
C PRO A 41 -2.75 8.70 8.57
N TRP A 42 -3.63 7.72 8.39
CA TRP A 42 -5.04 8.01 8.12
C TRP A 42 -5.68 8.74 9.31
N PRO A 43 -6.57 9.72 9.07
CA PRO A 43 -7.31 10.38 10.14
C PRO A 43 -8.06 9.36 11.00
N THR A 44 -8.06 9.50 12.32
CA THR A 44 -8.77 8.58 13.22
C THR A 44 -10.27 8.55 12.87
N ALA A 45 -10.86 7.35 12.81
CA ALA A 45 -12.29 7.21 12.60
C ALA A 45 -13.04 7.67 13.86
N ALA A 46 -14.02 8.56 13.70
CA ALA A 46 -14.68 9.23 14.83
C ALA A 46 -15.69 8.33 15.56
N ARG A 47 -16.29 7.36 14.88
CA ARG A 47 -17.32 6.46 15.43
C ARG A 47 -17.15 5.04 14.90
N VAL A 48 -17.63 4.06 15.65
CA VAL A 48 -17.81 2.67 15.20
C VAL A 48 -18.56 2.68 13.87
N TRP A 49 -18.06 1.93 12.89
CA TRP A 49 -18.65 1.77 11.56
C TRP A 49 -18.67 3.04 10.70
N SER A 50 -18.04 4.14 11.13
CA SER A 50 -17.94 5.34 10.29
C SER A 50 -17.02 5.15 9.09
N ARG A 51 -15.97 4.34 9.24
CA ARG A 51 -15.06 3.97 8.16
C ARG A 51 -14.69 2.50 8.25
N ILE A 52 -14.95 1.77 7.18
CA ILE A 52 -14.56 0.37 7.04
C ILE A 52 -13.53 0.19 5.93
N HIS A 53 -12.62 -0.76 6.12
CA HIS A 53 -11.64 -1.19 5.14
C HIS A 53 -12.01 -2.60 4.70
N ILE A 54 -12.09 -2.83 3.40
CA ILE A 54 -12.43 -4.14 2.83
C ILE A 54 -11.29 -4.64 1.95
N ASP A 55 -11.01 -5.92 2.02
CA ASP A 55 -10.04 -6.60 1.15
C ASP A 55 -10.40 -8.09 1.01
N TYR A 56 -9.84 -8.75 0.00
CA TYR A 56 -9.89 -10.19 -0.12
C TYR A 56 -8.55 -10.80 0.28
N ALA A 57 -8.58 -11.78 1.18
CA ALA A 57 -7.45 -12.66 1.46
C ALA A 57 -7.65 -14.01 0.77
N GLY A 58 -6.57 -14.64 0.32
CA GLY A 58 -6.59 -15.99 -0.25
C GLY A 58 -5.94 -16.08 -1.64
N PRO A 59 -6.15 -17.21 -2.33
CA PRO A 59 -7.03 -18.32 -1.98
C PRO A 59 -6.52 -19.18 -0.80
N VAL A 60 -7.43 -19.63 0.07
CA VAL A 60 -7.18 -20.62 1.13
C VAL A 60 -8.20 -21.75 0.96
N ASP A 61 -7.74 -22.98 0.75
CA ASP A 61 -8.59 -24.16 0.51
C ASP A 61 -9.67 -23.93 -0.56
N GLY A 62 -9.31 -23.25 -1.65
CA GLY A 62 -10.22 -22.94 -2.75
C GLY A 62 -11.26 -21.84 -2.47
N HIS A 63 -11.10 -21.09 -1.38
CA HIS A 63 -11.97 -19.98 -1.00
C HIS A 63 -11.18 -18.67 -0.94
N MET A 64 -11.86 -17.59 -1.31
CA MET A 64 -11.43 -16.22 -1.03
C MET A 64 -12.14 -15.75 0.24
N ILE A 65 -11.46 -15.00 1.10
CA ILE A 65 -12.01 -14.50 2.36
C ILE A 65 -12.20 -13.00 2.23
N LEU A 66 -13.44 -12.54 2.18
CA LEU A 66 -13.76 -11.12 2.27
C LEU A 66 -13.53 -10.68 3.72
N VAL A 67 -12.55 -9.81 3.93
CA VAL A 67 -12.24 -9.22 5.23
C VAL A 67 -12.78 -7.80 5.25
N VAL A 68 -13.60 -7.49 6.25
CA VAL A 68 -14.14 -6.15 6.51
C VAL A 68 -13.70 -5.74 7.91
N GLN A 69 -12.86 -4.73 8.00
CA GLN A 69 -12.35 -4.19 9.26
C GLN A 69 -12.92 -2.79 9.52
N ASP A 70 -13.44 -2.56 10.72
CA ASP A 70 -13.77 -1.21 11.16
C ASP A 70 -12.55 -0.45 11.68
N ALA A 71 -12.37 0.75 11.16
CA ALA A 71 -11.21 1.56 11.48
C ALA A 71 -11.22 2.09 12.92
N HIS A 72 -12.39 2.20 13.56
CA HIS A 72 -12.52 2.71 14.93
C HIS A 72 -12.30 1.63 15.99
N SER A 73 -13.16 0.61 16.01
CA SER A 73 -13.17 -0.47 17.01
C SER A 73 -12.14 -1.58 16.75
N LYS A 74 -11.60 -1.64 15.52
CA LYS A 74 -10.76 -2.74 15.02
C LYS A 74 -11.46 -4.10 14.91
N TRP A 75 -12.79 -4.13 15.01
CA TRP A 75 -13.58 -5.34 14.76
C TRP A 75 -13.42 -5.80 13.31
N ILE A 76 -13.46 -7.13 13.11
CA ILE A 76 -13.26 -7.77 11.81
C ILE A 76 -14.43 -8.73 11.54
N GLU A 77 -15.05 -8.58 10.38
CA GLU A 77 -15.91 -9.57 9.76
C GLU A 77 -15.12 -10.29 8.66
N ALA A 78 -15.09 -11.61 8.69
CA ALA A 78 -14.41 -12.42 7.69
C ALA A 78 -15.39 -13.43 7.09
N VAL A 79 -15.62 -13.34 5.78
CA VAL A 79 -16.60 -14.17 5.07
C VAL A 79 -15.89 -14.96 3.97
N ALA A 80 -15.84 -16.28 4.13
CA ALA A 80 -15.33 -17.18 3.10
C ALA A 80 -16.33 -17.31 1.95
N VAL A 81 -15.88 -17.06 0.73
CA VAL A 81 -16.66 -17.17 -0.51
C VAL A 81 -15.89 -18.00 -1.53
N ARG A 82 -16.61 -18.72 -2.39
CA ARG A 82 -15.97 -19.50 -3.46
C ARG A 82 -15.39 -18.61 -4.56
N ASN A 83 -16.09 -17.52 -4.90
CA ASN A 83 -15.71 -16.59 -5.95
C ASN A 83 -15.76 -15.14 -5.44
N ALA A 84 -14.65 -14.41 -5.57
CA ALA A 84 -14.54 -12.99 -5.19
C ALA A 84 -15.07 -12.05 -6.29
N THR A 85 -16.31 -12.27 -6.75
CA THR A 85 -16.94 -11.39 -7.74
C THR A 85 -17.57 -10.17 -7.06
N THR A 86 -17.78 -9.10 -7.83
CA THR A 86 -18.46 -7.90 -7.34
C THR A 86 -19.85 -8.21 -6.81
N ALA A 87 -20.61 -9.08 -7.50
CA ALA A 87 -21.97 -9.45 -7.08
C ALA A 87 -21.98 -10.14 -5.70
N VAL A 88 -21.09 -11.12 -5.50
CA VAL A 88 -20.95 -11.81 -4.21
C VAL A 88 -20.48 -10.84 -3.12
N THR A 89 -19.54 -9.95 -3.45
CA THR A 89 -19.05 -8.93 -2.51
C THR A 89 -20.18 -8.01 -2.06
N ILE A 90 -21.01 -7.53 -2.99
CA ILE A 90 -22.16 -6.67 -2.69
C ILE A 90 -23.14 -7.41 -1.76
N GLU A 91 -23.51 -8.64 -2.10
CA GLU A 91 -24.40 -9.48 -1.27
C GLU A 91 -23.88 -9.58 0.17
N LYS A 92 -22.60 -9.96 0.36
CA LYS A 92 -22.00 -10.12 1.69
C LYS A 92 -21.85 -8.81 2.44
N LEU A 93 -21.60 -7.70 1.75
CA LEU A 93 -21.58 -6.38 2.39
C LEU A 93 -22.98 -5.97 2.87
N TYR A 94 -24.04 -6.23 2.10
CA TYR A 94 -25.41 -5.95 2.56
C TYR A 94 -25.78 -6.78 3.81
N GLU A 95 -25.38 -8.05 3.86
CA GLU A 95 -25.56 -8.89 5.07
C GLU A 95 -24.84 -8.31 6.30
N ILE A 96 -23.62 -7.80 6.13
CA ILE A 96 -22.86 -7.13 7.20
C ILE A 96 -23.53 -5.80 7.59
N PHE A 97 -23.93 -4.97 6.62
CA PHE A 97 -24.56 -3.68 6.88
C PHE A 97 -25.92 -3.80 7.55
N ALA A 98 -26.65 -4.90 7.32
CA ALA A 98 -27.90 -5.17 8.02
C ALA A 98 -27.71 -5.33 9.54
N ARG A 99 -26.52 -5.76 10.01
CA ARG A 99 -26.22 -5.95 11.44
C ARG A 99 -25.74 -4.67 12.13
N PHE A 100 -25.00 -3.83 11.41
CA PHE A 100 -24.25 -2.72 12.02
C PHE A 100 -24.59 -1.34 11.46
N GLY A 101 -25.38 -1.28 10.39
CA GLY A 101 -25.65 -0.08 9.61
C GLY A 101 -24.67 0.16 8.47
N PHE A 102 -24.98 1.17 7.65
CA PHE A 102 -24.14 1.59 6.54
C PHE A 102 -22.96 2.45 7.01
N PRO A 103 -21.76 2.24 6.45
CA PRO A 103 -20.62 3.09 6.76
C PRO A 103 -20.72 4.45 6.07
N GLY A 104 -20.07 5.45 6.66
CA GLY A 104 -19.88 6.75 6.01
C GLY A 104 -18.82 6.70 4.91
N VAL A 105 -17.77 5.88 5.11
CA VAL A 105 -16.68 5.66 4.14
C VAL A 105 -16.35 4.18 4.05
N LEU A 106 -16.28 3.67 2.83
CA LEU A 106 -15.78 2.34 2.53
C LEU A 106 -14.48 2.48 1.72
N LEU A 107 -13.40 1.86 2.22
CA LEU A 107 -12.12 1.80 1.53
C LEU A 107 -11.88 0.38 1.05
N ALA A 108 -11.80 0.18 -0.26
CA ALA A 108 -11.36 -1.09 -0.83
C ALA A 108 -9.84 -1.07 -0.99
N ILE A 109 -9.16 -2.00 -0.34
CA ILE A 109 -7.72 -2.18 -0.52
C ILE A 109 -7.57 -3.08 -1.74
N THR A 110 -7.14 -2.50 -2.86
CA THR A 110 -6.74 -3.29 -4.03
C THR A 110 -5.24 -3.38 -4.02
N VAL A 111 -4.70 -4.54 -3.63
CA VAL A 111 -3.33 -4.87 -4.02
C VAL A 111 -3.41 -5.21 -5.51
N ARG A 112 -2.96 -4.30 -6.39
CA ARG A 112 -2.64 -4.72 -7.74
C ARG A 112 -1.51 -5.72 -7.60
N TYR A 113 -1.81 -7.00 -7.82
CA TYR A 113 -0.78 -7.96 -8.17
C TYR A 113 -0.27 -7.49 -9.53
N SER A 114 0.76 -6.63 -9.51
CA SER A 114 1.59 -6.42 -10.69
C SER A 114 2.04 -7.81 -11.10
N ASP A 115 1.60 -8.26 -12.26
CA ASP A 115 2.10 -9.46 -12.91
C ASP A 115 3.62 -9.51 -12.77
N ARG A 116 4.11 -10.32 -11.84
CA ARG A 116 5.42 -10.97 -11.98
C ARG A 116 5.19 -12.19 -12.85
N GLN A 117 4.91 -11.92 -14.11
CA GLN A 117 5.01 -12.88 -15.21
C GLN A 117 5.92 -12.19 -16.23
N ASN A 118 7.11 -12.78 -16.40
CA ASN A 118 8.33 -12.34 -17.10
C ASN A 118 9.25 -11.35 -16.38
#